data_AF-N8UJZ7-F1
#
_entry.id   AF-N8UJZ7-F1
#
_cell.length_a   1.000
_cell.length_b   1.000
_cell.length_c   1.000
_cell.angle_alpha   90.00
_cell.angle_beta   90.00
_cell.angle_gamma   90.00
#
_symmetry.space_group_name_H-M   'P 1'
#
loop_
_entity.id
_entity.type
_entity.pdbx_description
1 polymer ?
#
loop_
_entity_poly.entity_id
_entity_poly.type
_entity_poly.pdbx_seq_one_letter_code
_entity_poly.pdbx_strand_id
1 'polypeptide(L)' 'MNHAINWDACLSAIQENQPDVVLEIGPGSALSKMLLERNPNCIVRAVDDFKSWSGLQAWLEKQNFA' A
#
# COMPACT_ATOMS: atom_id res chain seq x y z
N MET A 1 2.45 27.05 -3.32
CA MET A 1 1.71 25.78 -3.16
C MET A 1 0.97 25.88 -1.82
N ASN A 2 -0.37 26.00 -1.79
CA ASN A 2 -1.15 26.13 -0.54
C ASN A 2 -2.52 25.47 -0.65
N HIS A 3 -2.57 24.22 -1.13
CA HIS A 3 -3.78 23.41 -1.07
C HIS A 3 -3.46 22.16 -0.26
N ALA A 4 -4.42 21.75 0.58
CA ALA A 4 -4.32 20.49 1.30
C ALA A 4 -4.27 19.33 0.31
N ILE A 5 -3.49 18.31 0.64
CA ILE A 5 -3.46 17.08 -0.15
C ILE A 5 -4.80 16.37 0.06
N ASN A 6 -5.48 16.07 -1.04
CA ASN A 6 -6.73 15.31 -1.00
C ASN A 6 -6.43 13.80 -0.98
N TRP A 7 -6.15 13.28 0.21
CA TRP A 7 -5.85 11.85 0.40
C TRP A 7 -7.04 10.95 0.07
N ASP A 8 -8.28 11.37 0.34
CA ASP A 8 -9.45 10.55 0.04
C ASP A 8 -9.62 10.29 -1.46
N ALA A 9 -9.38 11.31 -2.30
CA ALA A 9 -9.39 11.15 -3.75
C ALA A 9 -8.28 10.21 -4.23
N CYS A 10 -7.06 10.33 -3.68
CA CYS A 10 -5.94 9.44 -4.02
C CYS A 10 -6.26 7.97 -3.66
N LEU A 11 -6.77 7.73 -2.45
CA LEU A 11 -7.13 6.38 -2.00
C LEU A 11 -8.30 5.80 -2.80
N SER A 12 -9.26 6.63 -3.21
CA SER A 12 -10.36 6.22 -4.10
C SER A 12 -9.84 5.75 -5.44
N ALA A 13 -8.93 6.51 -6.06
CA ALA A 13 -8.35 6.13 -7.33
C ALA A 13 -7.59 4.79 -7.24
N ILE A 14 -6.86 4.54 -6.15
CA ILE A 14 -6.19 3.24 -5.93
C ILE A 14 -7.21 2.10 -5.88
N GLN A 15 -8.29 2.28 -5.12
CA GLN A 15 -9.35 1.26 -5.00
C GLN A 15 -10.06 0.98 -6.33
N GLU A 16 -10.33 2.02 -7.12
CA GLU A 16 -10.98 1.91 -8.44
C GLU A 16 -10.13 1.15 -9.46
N ASN A 17 -8.80 1.28 -9.38
CA ASN A 17 -7.87 0.56 -10.25
C ASN A 17 -7.67 -0.91 -9.87
N GLN A 18 -8.22 -1.35 -8.73
CA GLN A 18 -8.21 -2.75 -8.28
C GLN A 18 -6.82 -3.42 -8.35
N PRO A 19 -5.79 -2.84 -7.72
CA PRO A 19 -4.49 -3.48 -7.69
C PRO A 19 -4.56 -4.79 -6.90
N ASP A 20 -3.84 -5.81 -7.38
CA ASP A 20 -3.67 -7.05 -6.63
C ASP A 20 -2.95 -6.81 -5.30
N VAL A 21 -1.99 -5.87 -5.30
CA VAL A 21 -1.11 -5.58 -4.18
C VAL A 21 -0.72 -4.09 -4.17
N VAL A 22 -0.64 -3.49 -2.99
CA VAL A 22 -0.08 -2.15 -2.79
C VAL A 22 1.15 -2.22 -1.90
N LEU A 23 2.23 -1.52 -2.29
CA LEU A 23 3.46 -1.40 -1.51
C LEU A 23 3.75 0.08 -1.22
N GLU A 24 3.74 0.47 0.05
CA GLU A 24 4.14 1.82 0.50
C GLU A 24 5.67 1.91 0.61
N ILE A 25 6.26 2.89 -0.08
CA ILE A 25 7.72 3.11 -0.09
C ILE A 25 8.04 4.33 0.79
N GLY A 26 8.94 4.14 1.75
CA GLY A 26 9.35 5.17 2.70
C GLY A 26 9.28 4.67 4.14
N PRO A 27 9.65 5.51 5.12
CA PRO A 27 9.57 5.17 6.53
C PRO A 27 8.12 5.17 7.03
N GLY A 28 7.79 4.24 7.91
CA GLY A 28 6.46 4.08 8.49
C GLY A 28 5.48 3.31 7.60
N SER A 29 4.21 3.31 8.01
CA SER A 29 3.12 2.55 7.38
C SER A 29 1.79 3.31 7.37
N ALA A 30 1.86 4.64 7.24
CA ALA A 30 0.69 5.50 7.37
C ALA A 30 -0.30 5.30 6.21
N LEU A 31 0.18 5.25 4.98
CA LEU A 31 -0.68 5.09 3.80
C LEU A 31 -1.27 3.67 3.74
N SER A 32 -0.49 2.67 4.15
CA SER A 32 -0.92 1.28 4.26
C SER A 32 -2.09 1.14 5.23
N LYS A 33 -2.02 1.81 6.39
CA LYS A 33 -3.12 1.85 7.36
C LYS A 33 -4.35 2.55 6.82
N MET A 34 -4.18 3.70 6.17
CA MET A 34 -5.29 4.44 5.54
C MET A 34 -6.01 3.60 4.46
N LEU A 35 -5.25 2.82 3.67
CA LEU A 35 -5.83 1.90 2.70
C LEU A 35 -6.58 0.74 3.36
N LEU A 36 -6.03 0.13 4.42
CA LEU A 36 -6.68 -0.96 5.16
C LEU A 36 -7.97 -0.51 5.85
N GLU A 37 -8.00 0.70 6.43
CA GLU A 37 -9.20 1.27 7.03
C GLU A 37 -10.33 1.41 6.02
N ARG A 38 -10.00 1.73 4.77
CA ARG A 38 -10.97 1.92 3.67
C ARG A 38 -11.35 0.62 2.98
N ASN A 39 -10.39 -0.27 2.76
CA ASN A 39 -10.57 -1.57 2.13
C ASN A 39 -9.82 -2.66 2.92
N PRO A 40 -10.47 -3.26 3.94
CA PRO A 40 -9.84 -4.26 4.80
C PRO A 40 -9.34 -5.52 4.08
N ASN A 41 -9.84 -5.77 2.87
CA ASN A 41 -9.45 -6.93 2.06
C ASN A 41 -8.29 -6.65 1.10
N CYS A 42 -7.81 -5.39 1.03
CA CYS A 42 -6.66 -5.04 0.20
C CYS A 42 -5.39 -5.70 0.74
N ILE A 43 -4.57 -6.26 -0.17
CA ILE A 43 -3.24 -6.72 0.18
C ILE A 43 -2.31 -5.51 0.14
N VAL A 44 -1.94 -4.99 1.30
CA VAL A 44 -1.08 -3.81 1.40
C VAL A 44 -0.05 -3.95 2.53
N ARG A 45 1.17 -3.47 2.29
CA ARG A 45 2.25 -3.38 3.29
C ARG A 45 3.16 -2.19 3.01
N ALA A 46 3.88 -1.74 4.03
CA ALA A 46 4.98 -0.81 3.86
C ALA A 46 6.32 -1.54 3.76
N VAL A 47 7.26 -0.96 3.02
CA VAL A 47 8.66 -1.43 2.96
C VAL A 47 9.26 -1.50 4.37
N ASP A 48 8.91 -0.55 5.23
CA ASP A 48 9.40 -0.46 6.62
C ASP A 48 8.89 -1.59 7.54
N ASP A 49 7.86 -2.33 7.12
CA ASP A 49 7.39 -3.53 7.84
C ASP A 49 8.37 -4.72 7.68
N PHE A 50 9.29 -4.66 6.72
CA PHE A 50 10.23 -5.72 6.41
C PHE A 50 11.59 -5.51 7.08
N LYS A 51 12.08 -6.55 7.76
CA LYS A 51 13.41 -6.53 8.39
C LYS A 51 14.56 -6.77 7.43
N SER A 52 14.27 -7.11 6.17
CA SER A 52 15.25 -7.34 5.12
C SER A 52 14.63 -7.22 3.73
N TRP A 53 15.45 -6.87 2.74
CA TRP A 53 15.06 -6.89 1.32
C TRP A 53 14.62 -8.27 0.84
N SER A 54 15.26 -9.33 1.33
CA SER A 54 14.85 -10.71 1.01
C SER A 54 13.45 -11.04 1.52
N GLY A 55 13.05 -10.51 2.67
CA GLY A 55 11.70 -10.70 3.21
C GLY A 55 10.63 -9.99 2.37
N LEU A 56 10.94 -8.80 1.86
CA LEU A 56 10.09 -8.07 0.94
C LEU A 56 9.93 -8.81 -0.39
N GLN A 57 11.04 -9.26 -0.98
CA GLN A 57 11.00 -10.02 -2.25
C GLN A 57 10.19 -11.31 -2.09
N ALA A 58 10.44 -12.09 -1.04
CA ALA A 58 9.70 -13.32 -0.78
C ALA A 58 8.21 -13.08 -0.49
N TRP A 59 7.84 -11.89 0.01
CA TRP A 59 6.45 -11.50 0.13
C TRP A 59 5.84 -11.18 -1.24
N LEU A 60 6.51 -10.38 -2.08
CA LEU A 60 6.04 -10.07 -3.44
C LEU A 60 5.86 -11.32 -4.29
N GLU A 61 6.81 -12.26 -4.25
CA GLU A 61 6.74 -13.52 -4.99
C GLU A 61 5.56 -14.41 -4.58
N LYS A 62 5.06 -14.26 -3.34
CA LYS A 62 3.86 -14.98 -2.87
C LYS A 62 2.56 -14.33 -3.35
N GLN A 63 2.61 -13.10 -3.83
CA GLN A 63 1.43 -12.44 -4.36
C GLN A 63 1.21 -13.00 -5.76
N ASN A 64 0.09 -13.69 -5.93
CA ASN A 64 -0.22 -14.36 -7.18
C ASN A 64 -0.75 -13.32 -8.18
N PHE A 65 0.15 -12.63 -8.86
CA PHE A 65 -0.20 -11.71 -9.95
C PHE A 65 -0.88 -12.54 -11.07
N ALA A 66 -2.13 -12.21 -11.38
CA ALA A 66 -2.91 -12.88 -12.42
C ALA A 66 -2.42 -12.51 -13.83
#